data_AF-A0A0W0Z2D4-F1
#
_entry.id   AF-A0A0W0Z2D4-F1
#
_cell.length_a   1.000
_cell.length_b   1.000
_cell.length_c   1.000
_cell.angle_alpha   90.00
_cell.angle_beta   90.00
_cell.angle_gamma   90.00
#
_symmetry.space_group_name_H-M   'P 1'
#
loop_
_entity.id
_entity.type
_entity.pdbx_description
1 polymer ?
#
loop_
_entity_poly.entity_id
_entity_poly.type
_entity_poly.pdbx_seq_one_letter_code
_entity_poly.pdbx_strand_id
1 'polypeptide(L)'
;MIKRQFVGVEPKFSINNFESKWIKHPDPNVDLAALPIAGLLNQTTASGKKIFFMPIDDSLIPESEVITNLNGIEDIIMIGYPNGIWDQINNLPIVRRGITATNPKHDYNGLPVIIIDCACFPGSSGSPVLILNQGSYPDSKGNLSIGNRIIFLGVLYAGPQHEAEGEIRIIETPLQQVPISLSRIPNNLGFVVKSEKIKDFKSILSSAQNT
;
A
#
# COMPACT_ATOMS: atom_id res chain seq x y z
N MET A 1 -31.42 3.98 -28.74
CA MET A 1 -30.02 4.20 -29.17
C MET A 1 -29.55 5.55 -28.67
N ILE A 2 -28.84 5.59 -27.54
CA ILE A 2 -28.07 6.77 -27.13
C ILE A 2 -26.70 6.23 -26.75
N LYS A 3 -25.78 6.20 -27.73
CA LYS A 3 -24.36 5.97 -27.46
C LYS A 3 -23.84 7.23 -26.78
N ARG A 4 -23.81 7.25 -25.45
CA ARG A 4 -23.01 8.22 -24.70
C ARG A 4 -21.55 7.75 -24.77
N GLN A 5 -20.83 8.24 -25.77
CA GLN A 5 -19.38 8.31 -25.73
C GLN A 5 -19.00 9.34 -24.66
N PHE A 6 -18.60 8.87 -23.48
CA PHE A 6 -17.79 9.67 -22.57
C PHE A 6 -16.34 9.21 -22.72
N VAL A 7 -15.64 9.83 -23.66
CA VAL A 7 -14.17 9.83 -23.65
C VAL A 7 -13.78 11.08 -22.88
N GLY A 8 -13.80 10.99 -21.55
CA GLY A 8 -13.24 12.03 -20.70
C GLY A 8 -11.72 11.98 -20.85
N VAL A 9 -11.12 13.03 -21.40
CA VAL A 9 -9.67 13.21 -21.41
C VAL A 9 -9.27 13.54 -19.98
N GLU A 10 -8.89 12.53 -19.20
CA GLU A 10 -8.39 12.75 -17.85
C GLU A 10 -7.17 13.68 -17.90
N PRO A 11 -7.12 14.72 -17.04
CA PRO A 11 -5.94 15.58 -16.96
C PRO A 11 -4.74 14.76 -16.51
N LYS A 12 -3.85 14.42 -17.44
CA LYS A 12 -2.58 13.77 -17.15
C LYS A 12 -1.59 14.80 -16.61
N PHE A 13 -0.93 14.45 -15.50
CA PHE A 13 0.18 15.22 -14.95
C PHE A 13 1.47 14.45 -15.24
N SER A 14 2.47 15.14 -15.78
CA SER A 14 3.80 14.58 -16.00
C SER A 14 4.76 15.20 -14.99
N ILE A 15 5.46 14.36 -14.26
CA ILE A 15 6.51 14.77 -13.33
C ILE A 15 7.84 14.54 -14.04
N ASN A 16 8.55 15.62 -14.36
CA ASN A 16 9.86 15.52 -14.99
C ASN A 16 10.88 14.89 -14.02
N ASN A 17 11.72 14.00 -14.55
CA ASN A 17 12.72 13.23 -13.79
C ASN A 17 12.11 12.55 -12.56
N PHE A 18 10.96 11.88 -12.75
CA PHE A 18 10.14 11.28 -11.69
C PHE A 18 10.95 10.49 -10.67
N GLU A 19 11.85 9.62 -11.14
CA GLU A 19 12.70 8.75 -10.31
C GLU A 19 13.60 9.55 -9.37
N SER A 20 14.10 10.71 -9.81
CA SER A 20 14.99 11.58 -9.03
C SER A 20 14.27 12.39 -7.95
N LYS A 21 12.93 12.45 -7.98
CA LYS A 21 12.12 13.22 -7.03
C LYS A 21 11.75 12.44 -5.77
N TRP A 22 12.01 11.14 -5.76
CA TRP A 22 11.75 10.28 -4.62
C TRP A 22 12.82 10.41 -3.55
N ILE A 23 12.39 10.66 -2.32
CA ILE A 23 13.22 10.64 -1.13
C ILE A 23 13.11 9.24 -0.52
N LYS A 24 14.21 8.49 -0.54
CA LYS A 24 14.26 7.15 0.08
C LYS A 24 14.26 7.28 1.60
N HIS A 25 13.72 6.27 2.28
CA HIS A 25 13.82 6.18 3.73
C HIS A 25 15.29 6.20 4.18
N PRO A 26 15.64 6.87 5.31
CA PRO A 26 17.02 6.97 5.78
C PRO A 26 17.60 5.63 6.26
N ASP A 27 16.77 4.74 6.81
CA ASP A 27 17.16 3.36 7.13
C ASP A 27 17.09 2.47 5.88
N PRO A 28 18.19 1.84 5.43
CA PRO A 28 18.23 0.99 4.24
C PRO A 28 17.43 -0.31 4.37
N ASN A 29 17.03 -0.71 5.58
CA ASN A 29 16.22 -1.91 5.80
C ASN A 29 14.71 -1.64 5.71
N VAL A 30 14.32 -0.39 5.44
CA VAL A 30 12.93 0.03 5.36
C VAL A 30 12.59 0.39 3.92
N ASP A 31 11.74 -0.41 3.29
CA ASP A 31 11.31 -0.20 1.91
C ASP A 31 10.17 0.84 1.83
N LEU A 32 10.53 2.09 2.10
CA LEU A 32 9.66 3.25 1.94
C LEU A 32 10.35 4.34 1.13
N ALA A 33 9.57 5.08 0.37
CA ALA A 33 10.00 6.32 -0.27
C ALA A 33 8.86 7.35 -0.24
N ALA A 34 9.23 8.62 -0.16
CA ALA A 34 8.30 9.74 -0.16
C ALA A 34 8.48 10.56 -1.44
N LEU A 35 7.36 10.93 -2.07
CA LEU A 35 7.32 11.89 -3.16
C LEU A 35 6.61 13.16 -2.68
N PRO A 36 7.33 14.28 -2.48
CA PRO A 36 6.71 15.55 -2.10
C PRO A 36 5.83 16.08 -3.24
N ILE A 37 4.51 16.11 -3.05
CA ILE A 37 3.54 16.57 -4.07
C ILE A 37 3.01 17.99 -3.83
N ALA A 38 3.44 18.69 -2.77
CA ALA A 38 2.94 20.02 -2.44
C ALA A 38 3.09 21.02 -3.61
N GLY A 39 4.24 21.01 -4.29
CA GLY A 39 4.47 21.83 -5.47
C GLY A 39 3.50 21.53 -6.62
N LEU A 40 3.20 20.24 -6.85
CA LEU A 40 2.22 19.80 -7.85
C LEU A 40 0.81 20.28 -7.47
N LEU A 41 0.40 20.11 -6.20
CA LEU A 41 -0.89 20.58 -5.70
C LEU A 41 -1.05 22.10 -5.86
N ASN A 42 -0.02 22.89 -5.56
CA ASN A 42 -0.03 24.33 -5.76
C ASN A 42 -0.20 24.72 -7.24
N GLN A 43 0.54 24.07 -8.14
CA GLN A 43 0.43 24.30 -9.59
C GLN A 43 -0.96 23.94 -10.13
N THR A 44 -1.52 22.81 -9.69
CA THR A 44 -2.87 22.41 -10.10
C THR A 44 -3.93 23.38 -9.62
N THR A 45 -3.82 23.83 -8.37
CA THR A 45 -4.73 24.84 -7.79
C THR A 45 -4.64 26.16 -8.54
N ALA A 46 -3.42 26.64 -8.85
CA ALA A 46 -3.19 27.86 -9.61
C ALA A 46 -3.75 27.81 -11.05
N SER A 47 -3.79 26.61 -11.65
CA SER A 47 -4.40 26.38 -12.98
C SER A 47 -5.92 26.13 -12.93
N GLY A 48 -6.57 26.35 -11.78
CA GLY A 48 -8.01 26.18 -11.60
C GLY A 48 -8.48 24.73 -11.53
N LYS A 49 -7.56 23.75 -11.47
CA LYS A 49 -7.88 22.33 -11.31
C LYS A 49 -7.89 21.97 -9.82
N LYS A 50 -8.93 21.25 -9.39
CA LYS A 50 -9.02 20.71 -8.02
C LYS A 50 -8.69 19.23 -8.03
N ILE A 51 -7.64 18.85 -7.30
CA ILE A 51 -7.33 17.44 -7.03
C ILE A 51 -8.08 17.02 -5.77
N PHE A 52 -8.79 15.91 -5.85
CA PHE A 52 -9.37 15.26 -4.68
C PHE A 52 -8.39 14.22 -4.14
N PHE A 53 -8.11 14.28 -2.84
CA PHE A 53 -7.36 13.26 -2.12
C PHE A 53 -7.84 13.23 -0.67
N MET A 54 -7.71 12.07 -0.02
CA MET A 54 -7.97 11.90 1.41
C MET A 54 -6.62 11.67 2.11
N PRO A 55 -6.08 12.66 2.83
CA PRO A 55 -4.80 12.49 3.51
C PRO A 55 -4.93 11.47 4.65
N ILE A 56 -3.90 10.65 4.81
CA ILE A 56 -3.66 9.90 6.04
C ILE A 56 -2.69 10.76 6.85
N ASP A 57 -3.23 11.46 7.85
CA ASP A 57 -2.43 12.32 8.72
C ASP A 57 -1.88 11.56 9.94
N ASP A 58 -1.06 12.26 10.72
CA ASP A 58 -0.39 11.71 11.91
C ASP A 58 -1.36 11.16 12.96
N SER A 59 -2.60 11.64 13.02
CA SER A 59 -3.59 11.17 14.01
C SER A 59 -4.02 9.73 13.78
N LEU A 60 -3.81 9.20 12.57
CA LEU A 60 -4.10 7.82 12.24
C LEU A 60 -2.92 6.88 12.52
N ILE A 61 -1.71 7.42 12.74
CA ILE A 61 -0.55 6.60 13.12
C ILE A 61 -0.67 6.27 14.62
N PRO A 62 -0.77 4.99 15.01
CA PRO A 62 -1.04 4.63 16.38
C PRO A 62 0.17 4.93 17.28
N GLU A 63 -0.10 5.49 18.46
CA GLU A 63 0.88 5.58 19.53
C GLU A 63 1.04 4.21 20.23
N SER A 64 2.13 4.03 20.99
CA SER A 64 2.47 2.73 21.59
C SER A 64 1.36 2.17 22.46
N GLU A 65 0.62 3.00 23.20
CA GLU A 65 -0.53 2.55 24.00
C GLU A 65 -1.63 1.92 23.13
N VAL A 66 -1.97 2.56 22.02
CA VAL A 66 -2.96 2.03 21.05
C VAL A 66 -2.49 0.69 20.49
N ILE A 67 -1.21 0.59 20.12
CA ILE A 67 -0.60 -0.65 19.62
C ILE A 67 -0.71 -1.76 20.67
N THR A 68 -0.36 -1.49 21.92
CA THR A 68 -0.43 -2.50 23.00
C THR A 68 -1.85 -3.01 23.23
N ASN A 69 -2.86 -2.19 22.93
CA ASN A 69 -4.26 -2.55 23.07
C ASN A 69 -4.88 -3.24 21.83
N LEU A 70 -4.13 -3.40 20.73
CA LEU A 70 -4.58 -4.20 19.59
C LEU A 70 -4.72 -5.69 19.97
N ASN A 71 -5.50 -6.43 19.19
CA ASN A 71 -5.53 -7.89 19.26
C ASN A 71 -4.33 -8.49 18.55
N GLY A 72 -4.09 -9.78 18.80
CA GLY A 72 -3.08 -10.54 18.05
C GLY A 72 -3.45 -10.73 16.57
N ILE A 73 -4.74 -10.66 16.26
CA ILE A 73 -5.28 -10.70 14.90
C ILE A 73 -6.31 -9.57 14.78
N GLU A 74 -6.12 -8.69 13.82
CA GLU A 74 -6.99 -7.55 13.54
C GLU A 74 -7.53 -7.64 12.11
N ASP A 75 -8.80 -7.25 11.92
CA ASP A 75 -9.36 -7.04 10.59
C ASP A 75 -8.71 -5.83 9.93
N ILE A 76 -8.28 -5.99 8.68
CA ILE A 76 -7.65 -4.92 7.91
C ILE A 76 -8.42 -4.61 6.63
N ILE A 77 -8.27 -3.37 6.18
CA ILE A 77 -8.65 -2.90 4.87
C ILE A 77 -7.39 -2.43 4.17
N MET A 78 -7.21 -2.85 2.93
CA MET A 78 -6.16 -2.39 2.04
C MET A 78 -6.78 -1.70 0.84
N ILE A 79 -6.26 -0.53 0.48
CA ILE A 79 -6.79 0.31 -0.61
C ILE A 79 -5.69 0.53 -1.62
N GLY A 80 -5.91 0.18 -2.89
CA GLY A 80 -4.88 0.38 -3.92
C GLY A 80 -5.29 -0.03 -5.32
N TYR A 81 -4.28 -0.28 -6.16
CA TYR A 81 -4.43 -0.45 -7.61
C TYR A 81 -3.86 -1.81 -8.08
N PRO A 82 -4.38 -2.94 -7.55
CA PRO A 82 -3.86 -4.27 -7.85
C PRO A 82 -3.91 -4.55 -9.36
N ASN A 83 -2.80 -5.01 -9.94
CA ASN A 83 -2.60 -5.24 -11.36
C ASN A 83 -2.93 -4.03 -12.26
N GLY A 84 -2.87 -2.80 -11.71
CA GLY A 84 -3.32 -1.61 -12.41
C GLY A 84 -4.83 -1.65 -12.72
N ILE A 85 -5.63 -2.29 -11.88
CA ILE A 85 -7.09 -2.29 -11.99
C ILE A 85 -7.62 -1.13 -11.13
N TRP A 86 -8.48 -0.30 -11.73
CA TRP A 86 -9.23 0.75 -11.03
C TRP A 86 -10.51 1.08 -11.76
N ASP A 87 -11.42 1.76 -11.07
CA ASP A 87 -12.58 2.37 -11.73
C ASP A 87 -12.11 3.60 -12.50
N GLN A 88 -11.93 3.44 -13.82
CA GLN A 88 -11.44 4.51 -14.68
C GLN A 88 -12.41 5.68 -14.78
N ILE A 89 -13.72 5.44 -14.72
CA ILE A 89 -14.71 6.51 -14.89
C ILE A 89 -14.79 7.38 -13.64
N ASN A 90 -14.71 6.77 -12.46
CA ASN A 90 -14.79 7.50 -11.19
C ASN A 90 -13.42 7.79 -10.56
N ASN A 91 -12.33 7.28 -11.15
CA ASN A 91 -10.96 7.33 -10.63
C ASN A 91 -10.83 6.78 -9.20
N LEU A 92 -11.48 5.64 -8.92
CA LEU A 92 -11.50 5.03 -7.58
C LEU A 92 -10.61 3.78 -7.50
N PRO A 93 -9.89 3.59 -6.38
CA PRO A 93 -9.08 2.41 -6.14
C PRO A 93 -9.93 1.17 -5.84
N ILE A 94 -9.28 0.01 -5.83
CA ILE A 94 -9.88 -1.24 -5.36
C ILE A 94 -9.66 -1.37 -3.86
N VAL A 95 -10.73 -1.69 -3.14
CA VAL A 95 -10.71 -1.96 -1.70
C VAL A 95 -10.70 -3.46 -1.47
N ARG A 96 -9.79 -3.93 -0.62
CA ARG A 96 -9.70 -5.33 -0.17
C ARG A 96 -9.81 -5.40 1.34
N ARG A 97 -10.32 -6.52 1.83
CA ARG A 97 -10.36 -6.86 3.26
C ARG A 97 -9.51 -8.10 3.50
N GLY A 98 -8.89 -8.17 4.67
CA GLY A 98 -8.09 -9.30 5.13
C GLY A 98 -7.88 -9.21 6.63
N ILE A 99 -6.86 -9.89 7.13
CA ILE A 99 -6.46 -9.82 8.54
C ILE A 99 -4.95 -9.58 8.66
N THR A 100 -4.50 -9.18 9.85
CA THR A 100 -3.08 -9.32 10.21
C THR A 100 -2.74 -10.81 10.38
N ALA A 101 -1.77 -11.32 9.62
CA ALA A 101 -1.27 -12.69 9.73
C ALA A 101 -0.22 -12.85 10.84
N THR A 102 0.38 -11.75 11.28
CA THR A 102 1.24 -11.68 12.47
C THR A 102 0.71 -10.64 13.45
N ASN A 103 1.00 -10.82 14.73
CA ASN A 103 0.61 -9.87 15.77
C ASN A 103 1.22 -8.48 15.49
N PRO A 104 0.40 -7.43 15.28
CA PRO A 104 0.89 -6.10 14.88
C PRO A 104 1.74 -5.40 15.96
N LYS A 105 1.70 -5.90 17.21
CA LYS A 105 2.50 -5.40 18.33
C LYS A 105 3.99 -5.66 18.19
N HIS A 106 4.37 -6.64 17.38
CA HIS A 106 5.74 -7.12 17.30
C HIS A 106 6.33 -6.88 15.93
N ASP A 107 7.65 -6.70 15.89
CA ASP A 107 8.42 -6.61 14.66
C ASP A 107 8.61 -8.01 14.08
N TYR A 108 8.26 -8.19 12.80
CA TYR A 108 8.45 -9.47 12.14
C TYR A 108 9.94 -9.69 11.85
N ASN A 109 10.53 -10.73 12.44
CA ASN A 109 11.96 -11.05 12.35
C ASN A 109 12.89 -9.87 12.71
N GLY A 110 12.49 -9.04 13.67
CA GLY A 110 13.27 -7.86 14.09
C GLY A 110 13.23 -6.69 13.10
N LEU A 111 12.43 -6.79 12.03
CA LEU A 111 12.17 -5.70 11.10
C LEU A 111 10.83 -5.03 11.44
N PRO A 112 10.68 -3.72 11.19
CA PRO A 112 9.46 -2.95 11.46
C PRO A 112 8.36 -3.27 10.43
N VAL A 113 7.98 -4.55 10.36
CA VAL A 113 7.10 -5.14 9.35
C VAL A 113 6.01 -5.95 10.02
N ILE A 114 4.81 -5.91 9.44
CA ILE A 114 3.65 -6.75 9.78
C ILE A 114 3.34 -7.60 8.55
N ILE A 115 3.04 -8.89 8.76
CA ILE A 115 2.46 -9.73 7.70
C ILE A 115 0.95 -9.62 7.75
N ILE A 116 0.32 -9.46 6.59
CA ILE A 116 -1.12 -9.54 6.41
C ILE A 116 -1.49 -10.77 5.58
N ASP A 117 -2.66 -11.34 5.86
CA ASP A 117 -3.35 -12.25 4.95
C ASP A 117 -4.44 -11.46 4.24
N CYS A 118 -4.11 -11.07 3.03
CA CYS A 118 -4.98 -10.36 2.11
C CYS A 118 -4.46 -10.62 0.71
N ALA A 119 -5.34 -10.81 -0.25
CA ALA A 119 -4.92 -11.07 -1.63
C ALA A 119 -4.14 -9.89 -2.24
N CYS A 120 -2.82 -9.93 -2.05
CA CYS A 120 -1.83 -8.96 -2.47
C CYS A 120 -1.30 -9.39 -3.85
N PHE A 121 -1.79 -8.73 -4.89
CA PHE A 121 -1.37 -9.00 -6.27
C PHE A 121 -0.27 -8.02 -6.69
N PRO A 122 0.49 -8.31 -7.77
CA PRO A 122 1.38 -7.32 -8.38
C PRO A 122 0.67 -5.98 -8.57
N GLY A 123 1.36 -4.85 -8.36
CA GLY A 123 0.74 -3.52 -8.39
C GLY A 123 -0.01 -3.11 -7.11
N SER A 124 -0.14 -3.99 -6.11
CA SER A 124 -0.60 -3.59 -4.77
C SER A 124 0.48 -2.89 -3.93
N SER A 125 1.75 -2.89 -4.33
CA SER A 125 2.81 -2.18 -3.60
C SER A 125 2.49 -0.68 -3.50
N GLY A 126 2.76 -0.08 -2.35
CA GLY A 126 2.38 1.28 -2.00
C GLY A 126 0.96 1.42 -1.41
N SER A 127 0.18 0.34 -1.35
CA SER A 127 -1.19 0.40 -0.80
C SER A 127 -1.17 0.67 0.71
N PRO A 128 -1.92 1.66 1.23
CA PRO A 128 -2.15 1.79 2.66
C PRO A 128 -2.96 0.62 3.20
N VAL A 129 -2.57 0.18 4.39
CA VAL A 129 -3.24 -0.86 5.18
C VAL A 129 -3.75 -0.24 6.48
N LEU A 130 -5.04 -0.38 6.73
CA LEU A 130 -5.75 0.28 7.82
C LEU A 130 -6.56 -0.75 8.62
N ILE A 131 -6.66 -0.58 9.93
CA ILE A 131 -7.76 -1.14 10.72
C ILE A 131 -8.91 -0.16 10.65
N LEU A 132 -10.09 -0.64 10.28
CA LEU A 132 -11.33 0.13 10.29
C LEU A 132 -12.40 -0.67 11.02
N ASN A 133 -12.72 -0.28 12.25
CA ASN A 133 -13.84 -0.85 12.98
C ASN A 133 -14.95 0.19 13.12
N GLN A 134 -16.18 -0.25 12.91
CA GLN A 134 -17.38 0.57 13.00
C GLN A 134 -18.35 -0.06 13.99
N GLY A 135 -18.86 0.73 14.95
CA GLY A 135 -19.80 0.30 15.99
C GLY A 135 -19.13 -0.25 17.24
N SER A 136 -18.29 -1.28 17.11
CA SER A 136 -17.57 -1.87 18.24
C SER A 136 -16.32 -2.63 17.82
N TYR A 137 -15.39 -2.84 18.75
CA TYR A 137 -14.18 -3.64 18.54
C TYR A 137 -13.69 -4.27 19.86
N PRO A 138 -13.09 -5.46 19.82
CA PRO A 138 -12.47 -6.06 21.00
C PRO A 138 -11.13 -5.36 21.34
N ASP A 139 -10.85 -5.22 22.63
CA ASP A 139 -9.54 -4.82 23.14
C ASP A 139 -8.61 -6.03 23.31
N SER A 140 -7.33 -5.77 23.60
CA SER A 140 -6.32 -6.83 23.82
C SER A 140 -6.61 -7.83 24.93
N LYS A 141 -7.56 -7.54 25.82
CA LYS A 141 -8.00 -8.38 26.94
C LYS A 141 -9.32 -9.12 26.63
N GLY A 142 -9.88 -8.92 25.44
CA GLY A 142 -11.16 -9.48 25.00
C GLY A 142 -12.39 -8.70 25.47
N ASN A 143 -12.23 -7.52 26.08
CA ASN A 143 -13.37 -6.66 26.40
C ASN A 143 -13.89 -5.99 25.14
N LEU A 144 -15.20 -5.83 25.03
CA LEU A 144 -15.81 -5.12 23.92
C LEU A 144 -15.81 -3.61 24.18
N SER A 145 -15.14 -2.86 23.32
CA SER A 145 -15.21 -1.40 23.26
C SER A 145 -16.28 -0.96 22.26
N ILE A 146 -17.13 -0.01 22.64
CA ILE A 146 -18.14 0.59 21.75
C ILE A 146 -17.54 1.84 21.12
N GLY A 147 -17.62 1.95 19.79
CA GLY A 147 -17.13 3.10 19.04
C GLY A 147 -16.58 2.72 17.67
N ASN A 148 -16.10 3.73 16.96
CA ASN A 148 -15.40 3.58 15.70
C ASN A 148 -13.91 3.82 15.93
N ARG A 149 -13.05 3.12 15.20
CA ARG A 149 -11.61 3.44 15.14
C ARG A 149 -11.07 3.27 13.75
N ILE A 150 -10.14 4.14 13.39
CA ILE A 150 -9.34 4.07 12.17
C ILE A 150 -7.88 4.11 12.61
N ILE A 151 -7.10 3.10 12.23
CA ILE A 151 -5.68 3.02 12.56
C ILE A 151 -4.94 2.70 11.28
N PHE A 152 -3.95 3.52 10.94
CA PHE A 152 -3.05 3.25 9.84
C PHE A 152 -1.93 2.34 10.30
N LEU A 153 -1.94 1.08 9.82
CA LEU A 153 -0.92 0.10 10.19
C LEU A 153 0.37 0.29 9.41
N GLY A 154 0.28 0.75 8.16
CA GLY A 154 1.46 0.92 7.32
C GLY A 154 1.20 0.77 5.83
N VAL A 155 2.28 0.59 5.09
CA VAL A 155 2.27 0.52 3.62
C VAL A 155 2.74 -0.85 3.16
N LEU A 156 1.95 -1.51 2.31
CA LEU A 156 2.34 -2.76 1.66
C LEU A 156 3.51 -2.49 0.72
N TYR A 157 4.62 -3.22 0.85
CA TYR A 157 5.76 -3.08 -0.08
C TYR A 157 5.98 -4.34 -0.93
N ALA A 158 5.76 -5.52 -0.36
CA ALA A 158 5.97 -6.80 -1.04
C ALA A 158 4.97 -7.87 -0.58
N GLY A 159 4.98 -9.02 -1.24
CA GLY A 159 4.26 -10.23 -0.81
C GLY A 159 4.98 -11.46 -1.35
N PRO A 160 5.00 -12.59 -0.62
CA PRO A 160 5.66 -13.80 -1.13
C PRO A 160 4.87 -14.35 -2.33
N GLN A 161 5.60 -14.86 -3.31
CA GLN A 161 5.02 -15.55 -4.46
C GLN A 161 5.50 -16.99 -4.44
N HIS A 162 4.57 -17.94 -4.56
CA HIS A 162 4.94 -19.33 -4.79
C HIS A 162 5.23 -19.48 -6.28
N GLU A 163 6.45 -19.89 -6.60
CA GLU A 163 6.80 -20.26 -7.97
C GLU A 163 6.32 -21.69 -8.18
N ALA A 164 5.31 -21.87 -9.03
CA ALA A 164 4.88 -23.19 -9.45
C ALA A 164 5.63 -23.51 -10.74
N GLU A 165 6.58 -24.43 -10.66
CA GLU A 165 7.25 -25.01 -11.82
C GLU A 165 6.23 -25.89 -12.57
N GLY A 166 5.73 -25.40 -13.71
CA GLY A 166 5.14 -26.25 -14.72
C GLY A 166 6.23 -26.62 -15.71
N GLU A 167 6.58 -27.91 -15.85
CA GLU A 167 7.56 -28.31 -16.86
C GLU A 167 7.08 -27.89 -18.27
N ILE A 168 7.85 -27.06 -18.96
CA ILE A 168 7.99 -27.19 -20.40
C ILE A 168 9.46 -27.52 -20.64
N ARG A 169 9.73 -28.78 -21.00
CA ARG A 169 11.08 -29.21 -21.35
C ARG A 169 11.37 -28.82 -22.81
N ILE A 170 12.41 -28.02 -23.03
CA ILE A 170 13.20 -28.11 -24.27
C ILE A 170 14.06 -29.34 -24.12
N ILE A 171 13.72 -30.40 -24.83
CA ILE A 171 14.76 -31.36 -25.15
C ILE A 171 15.51 -30.72 -26.32
N GLU A 172 16.77 -30.33 -26.13
CA GLU A 172 17.68 -30.10 -27.26
C GLU A 172 17.83 -31.44 -27.98
N THR A 173 16.87 -31.75 -28.84
CA THR A 173 17.12 -32.56 -30.00
C THR A 173 17.64 -31.61 -31.08
N PRO A 174 18.45 -32.07 -32.04
CA PRO A 174 19.16 -31.20 -33.00
C PRO A 174 18.29 -30.25 -33.86
N LEU A 175 16.97 -30.15 -33.63
CA LEU A 175 16.00 -29.52 -34.51
C LEU A 175 15.05 -28.48 -33.87
N GLN A 176 14.98 -28.21 -32.55
CA GLN A 176 14.14 -27.10 -32.02
C GLN A 176 14.33 -26.71 -30.53
N GLN A 177 14.11 -25.42 -30.22
CA GLN A 177 13.99 -24.83 -28.86
C GLN A 177 12.50 -24.76 -28.42
N VAL A 178 12.16 -25.10 -27.17
CA VAL A 178 10.79 -25.14 -26.57
C VAL A 178 10.60 -24.19 -25.34
N PRO A 179 9.95 -23.05 -25.45
CA PRO A 179 9.89 -22.06 -24.37
C PRO A 179 9.37 -22.59 -23.00
N ILE A 180 9.98 -22.19 -21.88
CA ILE A 180 9.52 -22.49 -20.50
C ILE A 180 8.46 -21.47 -20.06
N SER A 181 7.34 -21.95 -19.51
CA SER A 181 6.27 -21.12 -18.94
C SER A 181 6.34 -21.14 -17.42
N LEU A 182 6.85 -20.08 -16.81
CA LEU A 182 6.84 -19.86 -15.36
C LEU A 182 5.45 -19.35 -14.92
N SER A 183 4.80 -20.04 -14.00
CA SER A 183 3.56 -19.57 -13.37
C SER A 183 3.83 -19.20 -11.91
N ARG A 184 3.55 -17.95 -11.53
CA ARG A 184 3.66 -17.49 -10.14
C ARG A 184 2.27 -17.48 -9.51
N ILE A 185 2.10 -18.25 -8.44
CA ILE A 185 0.86 -18.33 -7.66
C ILE A 185 1.05 -17.45 -6.41
N PRO A 186 0.32 -16.32 -6.28
CA PRO A 186 0.35 -15.53 -5.05
C PRO A 186 -0.17 -16.37 -3.88
N ASN A 187 0.48 -16.28 -2.73
CA ASN A 187 0.04 -16.98 -1.52
C ASN A 187 -0.85 -16.13 -0.60
N ASN A 188 -1.37 -15.00 -1.12
CA ASN A 188 -2.20 -14.03 -0.41
C ASN A 188 -1.56 -13.42 0.86
N LEU A 189 -0.24 -13.50 1.02
CA LEU A 189 0.45 -12.79 2.09
C LEU A 189 1.03 -11.47 1.58
N GLY A 190 1.05 -10.48 2.47
CA GLY A 190 1.64 -9.17 2.22
C GLY A 190 2.55 -8.74 3.36
N PHE A 191 3.68 -8.14 3.02
CA PHE A 191 4.60 -7.48 3.96
C PHE A 191 4.31 -5.99 3.98
N VAL A 192 4.00 -5.49 5.17
CA VAL A 192 3.60 -4.10 5.41
C VAL A 192 4.65 -3.45 6.29
N VAL A 193 5.32 -2.40 5.81
CA VAL A 193 6.18 -1.58 6.67
C VAL A 193 5.30 -0.81 7.65
N LYS A 194 5.60 -0.89 8.94
CA LYS A 194 4.85 -0.22 10.01
C LYS A 194 4.78 1.29 9.81
N SER A 195 3.60 1.86 10.06
CA SER A 195 3.30 3.29 9.85
C SER A 195 4.18 4.25 10.66
N GLU A 196 4.70 3.82 11.81
CA GLU A 196 5.62 4.64 12.61
C GLU A 196 6.86 5.10 11.83
N LYS A 197 7.34 4.29 10.87
CA LYS A 197 8.48 4.61 10.01
C LYS A 197 8.22 5.77 9.05
N ILE A 198 6.97 6.16 8.85
CA ILE A 198 6.63 7.35 8.07
C ILE A 198 7.05 8.62 8.82
N LYS A 199 7.08 8.59 10.16
CA LYS A 199 7.52 9.74 10.99
C LYS A 199 8.99 10.08 10.72
N ASP A 200 9.81 9.12 10.29
CA ASP A 200 11.25 9.33 10.01
C ASP A 200 11.47 10.32 8.85
N PHE A 201 10.53 10.42 7.90
CA PHE A 201 10.59 11.39 6.81
C PHE A 201 10.38 12.84 7.26
N LYS A 202 9.79 13.09 8.44
CA LYS A 202 9.47 14.47 8.87
C LYS A 202 10.72 15.34 8.97
N SER A 203 11.76 14.81 9.60
CA SER A 203 13.04 15.53 9.75
C SER A 203 13.64 15.93 8.39
N ILE A 204 13.56 15.03 7.41
CA ILE A 204 14.07 15.22 6.05
C ILE A 204 13.21 16.27 5.31
N LEU A 205 11.89 16.16 5.38
CA LEU A 205 10.98 17.05 4.67
C LEU A 205 10.94 18.46 5.26
N SER A 206 11.05 18.61 6.57
CA SER A 206 11.14 19.93 7.22
C SER A 206 12.42 20.68 6.82
N SER A 207 13.53 19.97 6.58
CA SER A 207 14.76 20.58 6.08
C SER A 207 14.66 21.06 4.62
N ALA A 208 13.84 20.40 3.80
CA ALA A 208 13.66 20.70 2.38
C ALA A 208 12.69 21.87 2.10
N GLN A 209 11.88 22.29 3.08
CA GLN A 209 10.94 23.42 2.94
C GLN A 209 11.59 24.80 3.12
N ASN A 210 12.86 24.87 3.56
CA ASN A 210 13.61 26.12 3.78
C ASN A 210 14.55 26.50 2.62
N THR A 211 14.38 25.87 1.45
CA THR A 211 15.12 26.11 0.20
C THR A 211 14.15 26.25 -0.95
#